data_AF-A0A9D8GV40-F1
#
_entry.id   AF-A0A9D8GV40-F1
#
_cell.length_a   1.000
_cell.length_b   1.000
_cell.length_c   1.000
_cell.angle_alpha   90.00
_cell.angle_beta   90.00
_cell.angle_gamma   90.00
#
_symmetry.space_group_name_H-M   'P 1'
#
loop_
_entity.id
_entity.type
_entity.pdbx_description
1 polymer ?
#
loop_
_entity_poly.entity_id
_entity_poly.type
_entity_poly.pdbx_seq_one_letter_code
_entity_poly.pdbx_strand_id
1 'polypeptide(L)'
;MKIDLITALSSHQVEDQVIAVLLRHDFQLRKRLLSPTDFDLEAMASPTTDRTLIITDHDFGMNWRELRRQSDENLSILVLDISKKVSSDEILQLANQALRGSAEAEHPRNLHRKNSWVLFTGSLGSPGISTLALNTAQEYSKLAQVSLVDADLSHQSLSQMVGERASNQQSSLSRSLSLQSIDALDEIISKEGESVFIDIGSAPLLSQAVSDRRLKGRLFMQALSCCSHLVYVIHQDSHALYQLEEFELALAKFSGGLGVIYILNKESSSPNRPVFRKSFRSKINNQPHFFMPYEYANLERARSRYATLSEVSPRSSLSRAVRELALYLDKMI
;
A
#
# COMPACT_ATOMS: atom_id res chain seq x y z
N MET A 1 -20.63 18.56 -13.98
CA MET A 1 -20.77 17.36 -13.14
C MET A 1 -21.14 17.86 -11.76
N LYS A 2 -22.33 17.51 -11.23
CA LYS A 2 -22.79 18.02 -9.93
C LYS A 2 -22.30 17.09 -8.82
N ILE A 3 -22.01 17.66 -7.66
CA ILE A 3 -21.52 16.93 -6.48
C ILE A 3 -22.67 16.83 -5.49
N ASP A 4 -23.00 15.60 -5.08
CA ASP A 4 -24.03 15.37 -4.09
C ASP A 4 -23.55 15.78 -2.70
N LEU A 5 -24.34 16.58 -1.99
CA LEU A 5 -24.03 17.12 -0.67
C LEU A 5 -24.96 16.53 0.38
N ILE A 6 -24.39 16.03 1.47
CA ILE A 6 -25.12 15.61 2.67
C ILE A 6 -24.55 16.38 3.86
N THR A 7 -25.43 16.94 4.68
CA THR A 7 -25.04 17.64 5.91
C THR A 7 -25.49 16.86 7.15
N ALA A 8 -24.59 16.76 8.12
CA ALA A 8 -24.77 16.14 9.43
C ALA A 8 -24.12 17.04 10.48
N LEU A 9 -24.67 18.24 10.65
CA LEU A 9 -24.13 19.28 11.52
C LEU A 9 -25.06 19.54 12.71
N SER A 10 -24.50 19.67 13.90
CA SER A 10 -25.22 19.92 15.16
C SER A 10 -25.71 21.37 15.28
N SER A 11 -25.12 22.30 14.53
CA SER A 11 -25.53 23.72 14.49
C SER A 11 -26.28 24.07 13.21
N HIS A 12 -27.58 24.34 13.33
CA HIS A 12 -28.42 24.75 12.19
C HIS A 12 -27.94 26.02 11.49
N GLN A 13 -27.39 26.99 12.24
CA GLN A 13 -26.88 28.24 11.66
C GLN A 13 -25.67 27.99 10.75
N VAL A 14 -24.74 27.15 11.19
CA VAL A 14 -23.56 26.78 10.40
C VAL A 14 -23.98 25.90 9.22
N GLU A 15 -24.93 24.99 9.43
CA GLU A 15 -25.47 24.15 8.37
C GLU A 15 -26.09 24.97 7.23
N ASP A 16 -26.94 25.94 7.55
CA ASP A 16 -27.58 26.82 6.56
C ASP A 16 -26.52 27.67 5.82
N GLN A 17 -25.48 28.12 6.51
CA GLN A 17 -24.34 28.82 5.88
C GLN A 17 -23.61 27.91 4.89
N VAL A 18 -23.29 26.67 5.28
CA VAL A 18 -22.60 25.69 4.43
C VAL A 18 -23.42 25.36 3.18
N ILE A 19 -24.72 25.11 3.35
CA ILE A 19 -25.65 24.84 2.24
C ILE A 19 -25.70 26.03 1.29
N ALA A 20 -25.86 27.24 1.82
CA ALA A 20 -25.95 28.46 1.01
C ALA A 20 -24.68 28.73 0.19
N VAL A 21 -23.50 28.44 0.75
CA VAL A 21 -22.22 28.56 0.03
C VAL A 21 -22.12 27.49 -1.05
N LEU A 22 -22.27 26.21 -0.71
CA LEU A 22 -21.95 25.12 -1.63
C LEU A 22 -22.97 24.98 -2.77
N LEU A 23 -24.25 25.26 -2.54
CA LEU A 23 -25.25 25.27 -3.63
C LEU A 23 -24.95 26.29 -4.74
N ARG A 24 -24.13 27.31 -4.47
CA ARG A 24 -23.66 28.28 -5.48
C ARG A 24 -22.49 27.75 -6.33
N HIS A 25 -21.88 26.62 -5.94
CA HIS A 25 -20.63 26.10 -6.49
C HIS A 25 -20.75 24.63 -6.96
N ASP A 26 -21.74 24.33 -7.81
CA ASP A 26 -21.95 23.01 -8.43
C ASP A 26 -22.25 21.83 -7.47
N PHE A 27 -22.56 22.11 -6.20
CA PHE A 27 -23.09 21.11 -5.27
C PHE A 27 -24.61 21.03 -5.34
N GLN A 28 -25.15 19.85 -5.05
CA GLN A 28 -26.57 19.59 -4.94
C GLN A 28 -26.88 18.94 -3.59
N LEU A 29 -27.65 19.63 -2.75
CA LEU A 29 -28.10 19.09 -1.47
C LEU A 29 -29.02 17.88 -1.71
N ARG A 30 -28.60 16.71 -1.24
CA ARG A 30 -29.37 15.46 -1.27
C ARG A 30 -30.16 15.24 0.01
N LYS A 31 -29.51 15.43 1.16
CA LYS A 31 -30.12 15.15 2.47
C LYS A 31 -29.49 16.02 3.56
N ARG A 32 -30.33 16.46 4.50
CA ARG A 32 -29.92 17.00 5.80
C ARG A 32 -30.23 15.93 6.84
N LEU A 33 -29.24 15.54 7.62
CA LEU A 33 -29.37 14.56 8.68
C LEU A 33 -29.63 15.32 9.98
N LEU A 34 -30.71 14.95 10.66
CA LEU A 34 -31.15 15.64 11.88
C LEU A 34 -30.73 14.86 13.14
N SER A 35 -30.50 13.56 12.99
CA SER A 35 -30.00 12.66 14.03
C SER A 35 -28.94 11.69 13.47
N PRO A 36 -27.97 11.24 14.30
CA PRO A 36 -27.05 10.15 13.94
C PRO A 36 -27.77 8.87 13.49
N THR A 37 -28.97 8.62 14.01
CA THR A 37 -29.79 7.45 13.66
C THR A 37 -30.39 7.54 12.26
N ASP A 38 -30.39 8.73 11.64
CA ASP A 38 -30.94 8.94 10.29
C ASP A 38 -29.94 8.56 9.18
N PHE A 39 -28.74 8.10 9.57
CA PHE A 39 -27.67 7.66 8.71
C PHE A 39 -27.82 6.17 8.35
N ASP A 40 -28.62 5.89 7.33
CA ASP A 40 -28.73 4.55 6.75
C ASP A 40 -27.69 4.35 5.63
N LEU A 41 -26.70 3.50 5.90
CA LEU A 41 -25.67 3.07 4.95
C LEU A 41 -26.27 2.48 3.65
N GLU A 42 -27.36 1.73 3.75
CA GLU A 42 -28.02 1.07 2.61
C GLU A 42 -28.74 2.05 1.67
N ALA A 43 -29.23 3.19 2.18
CA ALA A 43 -29.93 4.19 1.36
C ALA A 43 -28.97 5.07 0.54
N MET A 44 -27.71 5.18 0.99
CA MET A 44 -26.67 6.00 0.36
C MET A 44 -25.75 5.18 -0.55
N ALA A 45 -25.84 3.84 -0.49
CA ALA A 45 -25.18 2.88 -1.37
C ALA A 45 -25.94 2.64 -2.70
N SER A 46 -26.81 3.56 -3.11
CA SER A 46 -27.23 3.57 -4.51
C SER A 46 -25.97 3.79 -5.36
N PRO A 47 -25.74 3.01 -6.42
CA PRO A 47 -24.59 3.18 -7.29
C PRO A 47 -24.80 4.44 -8.14
N THR A 48 -24.71 5.61 -7.51
CA THR A 48 -24.66 6.86 -8.22
C THR A 48 -23.25 7.01 -8.75
N THR A 49 -23.13 7.19 -10.07
CA THR A 49 -21.89 7.60 -10.74
C THR A 49 -21.38 8.98 -10.29
N ASP A 50 -22.15 9.68 -9.45
CA ASP A 50 -21.89 11.03 -9.00
C ASP A 50 -21.12 11.05 -7.66
N ARG A 51 -20.17 11.98 -7.54
CA ARG A 51 -19.34 12.15 -6.33
C ARG A 51 -20.18 12.74 -5.21
N THR A 52 -20.03 12.20 -4.00
CA THR A 52 -20.78 12.59 -2.82
C THR A 52 -19.85 13.16 -1.74
N LEU A 53 -20.19 14.33 -1.19
CA LEU A 53 -19.54 14.97 -0.05
C LEU A 53 -20.48 14.94 1.17
N ILE A 54 -20.01 14.33 2.26
CA ILE A 54 -20.62 14.44 3.58
C ILE A 54 -19.86 15.49 4.39
N ILE A 55 -20.59 16.45 4.95
CA ILE A 55 -20.05 17.45 5.89
C ILE A 55 -20.66 17.20 7.28
N THR A 56 -19.80 17.02 8.29
CA THR A 56 -20.21 16.78 9.67
C THR A 56 -19.35 17.56 10.67
N ASP A 57 -19.69 17.53 11.95
CA ASP A 57 -18.89 18.09 13.03
C ASP A 57 -18.67 17.07 14.15
N HIS A 58 -17.81 17.42 15.10
CA HIS A 58 -17.44 16.53 16.21
C HIS A 58 -18.59 16.23 17.18
N ASP A 59 -19.59 17.12 17.25
CA ASP A 59 -20.66 17.07 18.24
C ASP A 59 -21.93 16.40 17.69
N PHE A 60 -22.01 16.16 16.38
CA PHE A 60 -23.17 15.51 15.76
C PHE A 60 -23.40 14.08 16.27
N GLY A 61 -22.35 13.37 16.72
CA GLY A 61 -22.47 12.07 17.38
C GLY A 61 -22.35 10.84 16.46
N MET A 62 -21.81 11.00 15.24
CA MET A 62 -21.53 9.90 14.31
C MET A 62 -20.09 9.37 14.44
N ASN A 63 -19.91 8.05 14.35
CA ASN A 63 -18.59 7.41 14.33
C ASN A 63 -17.93 7.46 12.93
N TRP A 64 -17.57 8.67 12.47
CA TRP A 64 -17.05 8.90 11.11
C TRP A 64 -15.75 8.15 10.77
N ARG A 65 -15.00 7.69 11.78
CA ARG A 65 -13.79 6.85 11.59
C ARG A 65 -14.13 5.48 11.00
N GLU A 66 -15.31 4.96 11.31
CA GLU A 66 -15.79 3.68 10.79
C GLU A 66 -16.34 3.83 9.37
N LEU A 67 -16.96 4.97 9.08
CA LEU A 67 -17.43 5.33 7.74
C LEU A 67 -16.29 5.61 6.75
N ARG A 68 -15.18 6.23 7.19
CA ARG A 68 -13.95 6.34 6.37
C ARG A 68 -13.32 4.99 6.04
N ARG A 69 -13.52 3.97 6.88
CA ARG A 69 -13.05 2.59 6.62
C ARG A 69 -13.92 1.88 5.58
N GLN A 70 -15.18 2.29 5.44
CA GLN A 70 -16.15 1.69 4.52
C GLN A 70 -16.43 2.55 3.27
N SER A 71 -15.78 3.71 3.13
CA SER A 71 -16.12 4.68 2.09
C SER A 71 -15.68 4.22 0.71
N ASP A 72 -16.66 4.15 -0.19
CA ASP A 72 -16.49 3.91 -1.63
C ASP A 72 -15.71 5.05 -2.32
N GLU A 73 -15.15 4.79 -3.52
CA GLU A 73 -14.28 5.73 -4.26
C GLU A 73 -14.95 7.09 -4.59
N ASN A 74 -16.28 7.14 -4.55
CA ASN A 74 -17.10 8.33 -4.81
C ASN A 74 -17.50 9.12 -3.56
N LEU A 75 -17.14 8.66 -2.36
CA LEU A 75 -17.54 9.28 -1.10
C LEU A 75 -16.40 10.08 -0.45
N SER A 76 -16.64 11.34 -0.12
CA SER A 76 -15.70 12.22 0.61
C SER A 76 -16.34 12.70 1.91
N ILE A 77 -15.57 12.77 3.00
CA ILE A 77 -16.05 13.22 4.32
C ILE A 77 -15.21 14.38 4.83
N LEU A 78 -15.85 15.52 5.06
CA LEU A 78 -15.30 16.73 5.70
C LEU A 78 -15.84 16.85 7.13
N VAL A 79 -14.94 17.00 8.09
CA VAL A 79 -15.30 17.32 9.49
C VAL A 79 -14.99 18.79 9.73
N LEU A 80 -16.01 19.58 10.05
CA LEU A 80 -15.91 21.00 10.37
C LEU A 80 -15.79 21.19 11.89
N ASP A 81 -14.89 22.09 12.27
CA ASP A 81 -14.79 22.58 13.63
C ASP A 81 -15.74 23.77 13.80
N ILE A 82 -16.97 23.49 14.21
CA ILE A 82 -18.03 24.50 14.40
C ILE A 82 -17.75 25.47 15.55
N SER A 83 -16.75 25.20 16.39
CA SER A 83 -16.31 26.13 17.44
C SER A 83 -15.58 27.35 16.88
N LYS A 84 -15.10 27.26 15.62
CA LYS A 84 -14.42 28.35 14.91
C LYS A 84 -15.39 29.04 13.96
N LYS A 85 -15.27 30.37 13.85
CA LYS A 85 -15.97 31.12 12.81
C LYS A 85 -15.34 30.82 11.45
N VAL A 86 -16.01 30.00 10.64
CA VAL A 86 -15.56 29.63 9.30
C VAL A 86 -16.16 30.61 8.28
N SER A 87 -15.31 31.19 7.43
CA SER A 87 -15.77 32.10 6.37
C SER A 87 -16.36 31.34 5.18
N SER A 88 -17.13 32.01 4.32
CA SER A 88 -17.72 31.40 3.11
C SER A 88 -16.65 30.84 2.16
N ASP A 89 -15.56 31.58 1.96
CA ASP A 89 -14.45 31.15 1.10
C ASP A 89 -13.74 29.93 1.68
N GLU A 90 -13.60 29.89 3.01
CA GLU A 90 -12.99 28.78 3.73
C GLU A 90 -13.85 27.51 3.67
N ILE A 91 -15.17 27.63 3.79
CA ILE A 91 -16.10 26.49 3.59
C ILE A 91 -15.91 25.89 2.20
N LEU A 92 -15.87 26.73 1.16
CA LEU A 92 -15.69 26.27 -0.21
C LEU A 92 -14.30 25.64 -0.41
N GLN A 93 -13.27 26.24 0.18
CA GLN A 93 -11.90 25.71 0.12
C GLN A 93 -11.83 24.33 0.79
N LEU A 94 -12.39 24.18 2.00
CA LEU A 94 -12.42 22.93 2.75
C LEU A 94 -13.24 21.86 2.05
N ALA A 95 -14.40 22.20 1.48
CA ALA A 95 -15.22 21.27 0.70
C ALA A 95 -14.47 20.78 -0.55
N ASN A 96 -13.82 21.69 -1.29
CA ASN A 96 -13.00 21.32 -2.44
C ASN A 96 -11.76 20.52 -2.02
N GLN A 97 -11.15 20.82 -0.88
CA GLN A 97 -10.02 20.06 -0.34
C GLN A 97 -10.42 18.65 0.07
N ALA A 98 -11.59 18.48 0.69
CA ALA A 98 -12.14 17.17 1.03
C ALA A 98 -12.44 16.32 -0.22
N LEU A 99 -13.05 16.93 -1.24
CA LEU A 99 -13.30 16.30 -2.54
C LEU A 99 -12.04 15.97 -3.35
N ARG A 100 -10.94 16.66 -3.06
CA ARG A 100 -9.61 16.39 -3.63
C ARG A 100 -8.89 15.25 -2.88
N GLY A 101 -9.52 14.67 -1.85
CA GLY A 101 -8.88 13.77 -0.90
C GLY A 101 -8.03 14.56 0.08
N SER A 102 -8.15 14.27 1.37
CA SER A 102 -7.47 14.95 2.48
C SER A 102 -5.98 15.17 2.20
N ALA A 103 -5.66 16.37 1.72
CA ALA A 103 -4.37 17.00 1.88
C ALA A 103 -4.37 17.64 3.27
N GLU A 104 -4.37 16.84 4.33
CA GLU A 104 -3.42 17.18 5.38
C GLU A 104 -2.07 16.92 4.74
N ALA A 105 -1.44 18.02 4.33
CA ALA A 105 -0.01 18.07 4.26
C ALA A 105 0.52 17.83 5.68
N GLU A 106 0.50 16.57 6.14
CA GLU A 106 1.74 16.08 6.71
C GLU A 106 2.77 16.25 5.59
N HIS A 107 3.44 17.41 5.61
CA HIS A 107 4.81 17.45 5.15
C HIS A 107 5.44 16.15 5.67
N PRO A 108 6.06 15.31 4.82
CA PRO A 108 6.60 14.04 5.27
C PRO A 108 7.42 14.33 6.52
N ARG A 109 6.91 13.95 7.70
CA ARG A 109 7.56 14.21 8.98
C ARG A 109 8.92 13.61 8.85
N ASN A 110 9.97 14.41 8.60
CA ASN A 110 11.35 14.00 8.34
C ASN A 110 11.48 12.47 8.23
N LEU A 111 10.98 11.89 7.13
CA LEU A 111 10.95 10.43 6.98
C LEU A 111 12.38 10.05 6.69
N HIS A 112 13.17 9.94 7.76
CA HIS A 112 14.54 9.54 7.69
C HIS A 112 14.54 8.11 7.16
N ARG A 113 15.23 7.93 6.04
CA ARG A 113 15.45 6.63 5.44
C ARG A 113 16.04 5.70 6.50
N LYS A 114 15.38 4.59 6.78
CA LYS A 114 15.78 3.60 7.78
C LYS A 114 16.59 2.51 7.10
N ASN A 115 17.83 2.35 7.54
CA ASN A 115 18.77 1.39 6.95
C ASN A 115 18.29 -0.07 7.03
N SER A 116 17.50 -0.41 8.05
CA SER A 116 16.97 -1.76 8.26
C SER A 116 15.63 -2.03 7.58
N TRP A 117 15.13 -1.11 6.75
CA TRP A 117 13.83 -1.23 6.08
C TRP A 117 14.00 -1.62 4.62
N VAL A 118 13.36 -2.71 4.23
CA VAL A 118 13.37 -3.29 2.88
C VAL A 118 11.96 -3.30 2.31
N LEU A 119 11.77 -2.62 1.19
CA LEU A 119 10.48 -2.61 0.48
C LEU A 119 10.46 -3.67 -0.61
N PHE A 120 9.45 -4.54 -0.63
CA PHE A 120 9.16 -5.48 -1.70
C PHE A 120 8.02 -4.94 -2.56
N THR A 121 8.28 -4.76 -3.85
CA THR A 121 7.28 -4.38 -4.85
C THR A 121 7.62 -4.99 -6.21
N GLY A 122 6.90 -4.67 -7.26
CA GLY A 122 7.18 -5.24 -8.57
C GLY A 122 6.23 -4.84 -9.69
N SER A 123 6.41 -5.49 -10.84
CA SER A 123 5.55 -5.33 -12.00
C SER A 123 4.12 -5.80 -11.73
N LEU A 124 3.16 -5.40 -12.57
CA LEU A 124 1.84 -6.02 -12.58
C LEU A 124 1.91 -7.47 -13.10
N GLY A 125 0.80 -8.21 -13.01
CA GLY A 125 0.69 -9.57 -13.57
C GLY A 125 1.16 -10.68 -12.64
N SER A 126 1.02 -10.48 -11.33
CA SER A 126 1.34 -11.49 -10.31
C SER A 126 2.78 -12.03 -10.39
N PRO A 127 3.81 -11.17 -10.30
CA PRO A 127 5.20 -11.63 -10.36
C PRO A 127 5.62 -12.37 -9.10
N GLY A 128 4.76 -12.52 -8.09
CA GLY A 128 5.01 -13.31 -6.87
C GLY A 128 5.70 -12.53 -5.75
N ILE A 129 5.35 -11.26 -5.58
CA ILE A 129 5.93 -10.33 -4.59
C ILE A 129 5.78 -10.89 -3.18
N SER A 130 4.56 -11.17 -2.74
CA SER A 130 4.26 -11.71 -1.40
C SER A 130 4.94 -13.05 -1.12
N THR A 131 5.00 -13.91 -2.13
CA THR A 131 5.74 -15.18 -2.03
C THR A 131 7.22 -14.95 -1.78
N LEU A 132 7.85 -14.02 -2.50
CA LEU A 132 9.26 -13.71 -2.29
C LEU A 132 9.49 -12.98 -0.97
N ALA A 133 8.65 -12.01 -0.61
CA ALA A 133 8.75 -11.29 0.66
C ALA A 133 8.69 -12.26 1.85
N LEU A 134 7.69 -13.14 1.90
CA LEU A 134 7.54 -14.15 2.95
C LEU A 134 8.75 -15.08 3.04
N ASN A 135 9.15 -15.66 1.91
CA ASN A 135 10.22 -16.66 1.92
C ASN A 135 11.59 -16.04 2.18
N THR A 136 11.81 -14.80 1.74
CA THR A 136 13.05 -14.06 2.03
C THR A 136 13.10 -13.68 3.51
N ALA A 137 12.00 -13.16 4.07
CA ALA A 137 11.90 -12.88 5.51
C ALA A 137 12.14 -14.14 6.35
N GLN A 138 11.60 -15.29 5.93
CA GLN A 138 11.83 -16.56 6.61
C GLN A 138 13.31 -17.00 6.56
N GLU A 139 13.98 -16.93 5.41
CA GLU A 139 15.41 -17.26 5.34
C GLU A 139 16.27 -16.24 6.11
N TYR A 140 15.92 -14.96 6.05
CA TYR A 140 16.63 -13.89 6.78
C TYR A 140 16.42 -13.99 8.30
N SER A 141 15.26 -14.47 8.77
CA SER A 141 14.99 -14.64 10.21
C SER A 141 15.93 -15.64 10.90
N LYS A 142 16.68 -16.44 10.13
CA LYS A 142 17.74 -17.33 10.63
C LYS A 142 19.03 -16.57 10.96
N LEU A 143 19.17 -15.34 10.48
CA LEU A 143 20.34 -14.47 10.61
C LEU A 143 20.07 -13.35 11.62
N ALA A 144 18.91 -12.70 11.55
CA ALA A 144 18.54 -11.57 12.39
C ALA A 144 17.03 -11.51 12.68
N GLN A 145 16.62 -10.61 13.57
CA GLN A 145 15.21 -10.37 13.89
C GLN A 145 14.51 -9.62 12.75
N VAL A 146 13.34 -10.11 12.32
CA VAL A 146 12.55 -9.53 11.24
C VAL A 146 11.09 -9.34 11.61
N SER A 147 10.57 -8.16 11.24
CA SER A 147 9.15 -7.90 11.13
C SER A 147 8.76 -7.87 9.65
N LEU A 148 7.94 -8.83 9.24
CA LEU A 148 7.32 -8.86 7.92
C LEU A 148 5.98 -8.12 7.99
N VAL A 149 5.81 -7.13 7.12
CA VAL A 149 4.65 -6.24 7.08
C VAL A 149 3.89 -6.47 5.78
N ASP A 150 2.63 -6.87 5.87
CA ASP A 150 1.67 -6.96 4.78
C ASP A 150 0.97 -5.61 4.61
N ALA A 151 1.42 -4.83 3.63
CA ALA A 151 0.93 -3.50 3.28
C ALA A 151 0.27 -3.45 1.89
N ASP A 152 0.01 -4.60 1.25
CA ASP A 152 -0.73 -4.65 -0.01
C ASP A 152 -2.23 -4.48 0.24
N LEU A 153 -2.68 -3.22 0.26
CA LEU A 153 -4.09 -2.86 0.47
C LEU A 153 -5.06 -3.50 -0.55
N SER A 154 -4.56 -4.00 -1.68
CA SER A 154 -5.40 -4.72 -2.63
C SER A 154 -5.57 -6.19 -2.27
N HIS A 155 -4.52 -6.82 -1.72
CA HIS A 155 -4.48 -8.26 -1.45
C HIS A 155 -3.54 -8.62 -0.28
N GLN A 156 -3.96 -8.34 0.96
CA GLN A 156 -3.27 -8.80 2.17
C GLN A 156 -3.38 -10.33 2.31
N SER A 157 -2.39 -11.04 1.77
CA SER A 157 -2.42 -12.50 1.63
C SER A 157 -1.41 -13.22 2.52
N LEU A 158 -0.47 -12.52 3.16
CA LEU A 158 0.64 -13.14 3.88
C LEU A 158 0.14 -14.01 5.04
N SER A 159 -0.80 -13.53 5.84
CA SER A 159 -1.39 -14.29 6.95
C SER A 159 -2.06 -15.58 6.47
N GLN A 160 -2.76 -15.53 5.33
CA GLN A 160 -3.38 -16.71 4.73
C GLN A 160 -2.34 -17.71 4.23
N MET A 161 -1.19 -17.25 3.73
CA MET A 161 -0.12 -18.13 3.23
C MET A 161 0.53 -18.97 4.34
N VAL A 162 0.51 -18.48 5.58
CA VAL A 162 1.09 -19.16 6.76
C VAL A 162 0.03 -19.72 7.72
N GLY A 163 -1.25 -19.63 7.36
CA GLY A 163 -2.34 -20.23 8.15
C GLY A 163 -2.68 -19.45 9.43
N GLU A 164 -2.25 -18.19 9.51
CA GLU A 164 -2.59 -17.28 10.59
C GLU A 164 -4.03 -16.78 10.45
N ARG A 165 -4.71 -16.58 11.58
CA ARG A 165 -6.09 -16.05 11.59
C ARG A 165 -6.06 -14.55 11.33
N ALA A 166 -6.91 -14.08 10.44
CA ALA A 166 -7.05 -12.66 10.08
C ALA A 166 -7.42 -11.72 11.25
N SER A 167 -7.76 -12.25 12.42
CA SER A 167 -8.06 -11.46 13.63
C SER A 167 -6.83 -10.87 14.31
N ASN A 168 -5.63 -11.40 14.04
CA ASN A 168 -4.41 -10.94 14.68
C ASN A 168 -3.77 -9.86 13.83
N GLN A 169 -3.76 -8.62 14.32
CA GLN A 169 -3.00 -7.53 13.68
C GLN A 169 -1.49 -7.83 13.66
N GLN A 170 -1.00 -8.61 14.63
CA GLN A 170 0.39 -9.07 14.70
C GLN A 170 0.44 -10.53 15.18
N SER A 171 1.22 -11.35 14.47
CA SER A 171 1.46 -12.76 14.78
C SER A 171 2.95 -13.07 14.82
N SER A 172 3.39 -13.92 15.76
CA SER A 172 4.77 -14.41 15.82
C SER A 172 4.85 -15.73 15.04
N LEU A 173 5.49 -15.71 13.86
CA LEU A 173 5.66 -16.92 13.04
C LEU A 173 6.79 -17.80 13.58
N SER A 174 7.85 -17.17 14.11
CA SER A 174 8.95 -17.84 14.79
C SER A 174 9.50 -16.95 15.92
N ARG A 175 10.59 -17.37 16.57
CA ARG A 175 11.30 -16.55 17.57
C ARG A 175 11.94 -15.28 16.98
N SER A 176 12.13 -15.25 15.67
CA SER A 176 12.86 -14.19 14.96
C SER A 176 12.11 -13.62 13.76
N LEU A 177 10.86 -14.05 13.57
CA LEU A 177 9.98 -13.55 12.52
C LEU A 177 8.61 -13.22 13.11
N SER A 178 8.24 -11.94 13.03
CA SER A 178 6.87 -11.49 13.24
C SER A 178 6.21 -11.13 11.91
N LEU A 179 4.89 -11.25 11.86
CA LEU A 179 4.04 -10.85 10.74
C LEU A 179 3.03 -9.82 11.24
N GLN A 180 2.87 -8.72 10.52
CA GLN A 180 1.90 -7.68 10.80
C GLN A 180 1.15 -7.31 9.52
N SER A 181 -0.17 -7.13 9.59
CA SER A 181 -0.95 -6.51 8.50
C SER A 181 -1.25 -5.07 8.87
N ILE A 182 -1.05 -4.13 7.94
CA ILE A 182 -1.24 -2.70 8.17
C ILE A 182 -2.05 -2.05 7.05
N ASP A 183 -2.76 -0.99 7.41
CA ASP A 183 -3.43 -0.10 6.45
C ASP A 183 -2.67 1.24 6.30
N ALA A 184 -1.82 1.58 7.27
CA ALA A 184 -1.01 2.80 7.28
C ALA A 184 0.41 2.56 7.85
N LEU A 185 1.40 3.30 7.35
CA LEU A 185 2.81 3.05 7.67
C LEU A 185 3.18 3.35 9.14
N ASP A 186 2.45 4.25 9.79
CA ASP A 186 2.62 4.59 11.21
C ASP A 186 2.13 3.47 12.15
N GLU A 187 1.39 2.49 11.62
CA GLU A 187 0.99 1.29 12.36
C GLU A 187 2.13 0.29 12.51
N ILE A 188 3.25 0.42 11.78
CA ILE A 188 4.38 -0.54 11.87
C ILE A 188 4.95 -0.56 13.29
N ILE A 189 4.80 -1.69 13.97
CA ILE A 189 5.37 -1.95 15.27
C ILE A 189 6.64 -2.78 15.07
N SER A 190 7.80 -2.14 15.23
CA SER A 190 9.11 -2.80 15.14
C SER A 190 9.93 -2.57 16.41
N LYS A 191 10.69 -3.59 16.82
CA LYS A 191 11.61 -3.50 17.95
C LYS A 191 12.92 -2.85 17.53
N GLU A 192 13.64 -2.27 18.48
CA GLU A 192 14.98 -1.75 18.23
C GLU A 192 15.91 -2.86 17.74
N GLY A 193 16.63 -2.61 16.64
CA GLY A 193 17.49 -3.61 15.99
C GLY A 193 16.77 -4.62 15.08
N GLU A 194 15.45 -4.53 14.91
CA GLU A 194 14.69 -5.38 14.00
C GLU A 194 14.77 -4.85 12.55
N SER A 195 14.93 -5.76 11.59
CA SER A 195 14.79 -5.46 10.17
C SER A 195 13.32 -5.52 9.76
N VAL A 196 12.84 -4.54 8.99
CA VAL A 196 11.42 -4.47 8.59
C VAL A 196 11.31 -4.72 7.10
N PHE A 197 10.59 -5.78 6.73
CA PHE A 197 10.37 -6.16 5.34
C PHE A 197 8.91 -5.84 5.00
N ILE A 198 8.69 -4.92 4.07
CA ILE A 198 7.36 -4.41 3.72
C ILE A 198 6.95 -4.99 2.37
N ASP A 199 5.92 -5.83 2.32
CA ASP A 199 5.26 -6.20 1.08
C ASP A 199 4.18 -5.16 0.77
N ILE A 200 4.38 -4.35 -0.27
CA ILE A 200 3.43 -3.31 -0.67
C ILE A 200 2.63 -3.67 -1.93
N GLY A 201 2.80 -4.89 -2.42
CA GLY A 201 2.22 -5.33 -3.67
C GLY A 201 2.83 -4.66 -4.89
N SER A 202 2.08 -4.65 -5.99
CA SER A 202 2.58 -4.17 -7.28
C SER A 202 2.81 -2.65 -7.28
N ALA A 203 3.90 -2.23 -7.91
CA ALA A 203 4.27 -0.83 -8.03
C ALA A 203 3.22 -0.09 -8.88
N PRO A 204 2.66 1.03 -8.39
CA PRO A 204 1.88 1.91 -9.24
C PRO A 204 2.79 2.58 -10.27
N LEU A 205 2.18 3.20 -11.29
CA LEU A 205 2.91 4.10 -12.18
C LEU A 205 3.47 5.26 -11.35
N LEU A 206 4.78 5.28 -11.12
CA LEU A 206 5.43 6.25 -10.22
C LEU A 206 5.17 7.71 -10.64
N SER A 207 5.10 7.97 -11.94
CA SER A 207 4.74 9.28 -12.50
C SER A 207 3.37 9.76 -12.02
N GLN A 208 2.44 8.84 -11.78
CA GLN A 208 1.12 9.12 -11.23
C GLN A 208 1.14 9.07 -9.71
N ALA A 209 1.88 8.13 -9.11
CA ALA A 209 1.96 7.87 -7.66
C ALA A 209 2.37 9.11 -6.85
N VAL A 210 3.23 9.95 -7.40
CA VAL A 210 3.71 11.19 -6.75
C VAL A 210 2.59 12.22 -6.60
N SER A 211 1.68 12.26 -7.58
CA SER A 211 0.45 13.06 -7.53
C SER A 211 -0.74 12.29 -6.96
N ASP A 212 -0.57 10.99 -6.71
CA ASP A 212 -1.64 10.09 -6.31
C ASP A 212 -1.92 10.25 -4.83
N ARG A 213 -3.06 10.88 -4.56
CA ARG A 213 -3.51 11.17 -3.19
C ARG A 213 -4.35 10.05 -2.62
N ARG A 214 -4.59 8.96 -3.36
CA ARG A 214 -5.32 7.78 -2.88
C ARG A 214 -4.45 7.03 -1.87
N LEU A 215 -5.10 6.33 -0.93
CA LEU A 215 -4.43 5.64 0.18
C LEU A 215 -3.28 4.75 -0.29
N LYS A 216 -3.50 3.93 -1.34
CA LYS A 216 -2.49 3.06 -1.94
C LYS A 216 -1.27 3.81 -2.49
N GLY A 217 -1.50 4.90 -3.22
CA GLY A 217 -0.42 5.73 -3.79
C GLY A 217 0.41 6.41 -2.70
N ARG A 218 -0.26 6.96 -1.68
CA ARG A 218 0.41 7.59 -0.53
C ARG A 218 1.23 6.58 0.28
N LEU A 219 0.64 5.43 0.62
CA LEU A 219 1.32 4.37 1.37
C LEU A 219 2.57 3.90 0.62
N PHE A 220 2.45 3.70 -0.70
CA PHE A 220 3.58 3.36 -1.56
C PHE A 220 4.70 4.40 -1.49
N MET A 221 4.38 5.69 -1.69
CA MET A 221 5.39 6.75 -1.68
C MET A 221 6.02 6.94 -0.29
N GLN A 222 5.26 6.78 0.79
CA GLN A 222 5.77 6.84 2.16
C GLN A 222 6.73 5.68 2.42
N ALA A 223 6.34 4.45 2.09
CA ALA A 223 7.21 3.28 2.25
C ALA A 223 8.51 3.42 1.42
N LEU A 224 8.40 3.84 0.15
CA LEU A 224 9.55 4.08 -0.72
C LEU A 224 10.52 5.14 -0.17
N SER A 225 9.98 6.17 0.47
CA SER A 225 10.78 7.24 1.09
C SER A 225 11.48 6.78 2.39
N CYS A 226 10.86 5.86 3.13
CA CYS A 226 11.40 5.37 4.40
C CYS A 226 12.41 4.23 4.25
N CYS A 227 12.42 3.48 3.16
CA CYS A 227 13.27 2.30 3.02
C CYS A 227 14.65 2.66 2.43
N SER A 228 15.71 2.04 2.94
CA SER A 228 17.06 2.09 2.35
C SER A 228 17.21 1.15 1.16
N HIS A 229 16.44 0.07 1.15
CA HIS A 229 16.52 -0.97 0.14
C HIS A 229 15.15 -1.24 -0.50
N LEU A 230 15.17 -1.41 -1.82
CA LEU A 230 14.02 -1.78 -2.62
C LEU A 230 14.31 -3.09 -3.34
N VAL A 231 13.44 -4.07 -3.18
CA VAL A 231 13.41 -5.30 -3.97
C VAL A 231 12.30 -5.18 -5.01
N TYR A 232 12.67 -5.01 -6.28
CA TYR A 232 11.74 -4.90 -7.40
C TYR A 232 11.62 -6.24 -8.13
N VAL A 233 10.44 -6.85 -8.07
CA VAL A 233 10.15 -8.17 -8.66
C VAL A 233 9.49 -8.03 -10.02
N ILE A 234 10.06 -8.67 -11.03
CA ILE A 234 9.52 -8.77 -12.38
C ILE A 234 9.38 -10.25 -12.75
N HIS A 235 8.41 -10.61 -13.59
CA HIS A 235 8.31 -11.96 -14.16
C HIS A 235 8.76 -11.97 -15.63
N GLN A 236 8.98 -13.16 -16.20
CA GLN A 236 9.46 -13.33 -17.57
C GLN A 236 8.37 -13.02 -18.62
N ASP A 237 8.00 -11.74 -18.74
CA ASP A 237 7.02 -11.21 -19.70
C ASP A 237 7.52 -9.91 -20.34
N SER A 238 7.19 -9.71 -21.63
CA SER A 238 7.61 -8.54 -22.40
C SER A 238 6.96 -7.26 -21.88
N HIS A 239 5.70 -7.33 -21.43
CA HIS A 239 5.03 -6.18 -20.82
C HIS A 239 5.69 -5.78 -19.49
N ALA A 240 6.12 -6.77 -18.72
CA ALA A 240 6.84 -6.54 -17.47
C ALA A 240 8.19 -5.83 -17.70
N LEU A 241 8.90 -6.11 -18.82
CA LEU A 241 10.14 -5.39 -19.17
C LEU A 241 9.89 -3.93 -19.49
N TYR A 242 8.79 -3.62 -20.18
CA TYR A 242 8.39 -2.24 -20.44
C TYR A 242 8.07 -1.51 -19.12
N GLN A 243 7.33 -2.15 -18.21
CA GLN A 243 7.04 -1.57 -16.90
C GLN A 243 8.30 -1.33 -16.06
N LEU A 244 9.29 -2.22 -16.14
CA LEU A 244 10.58 -2.02 -15.49
C LEU A 244 11.31 -0.79 -16.03
N GLU A 245 11.31 -0.58 -17.35
CA GLU A 245 11.92 0.62 -17.95
C GLU A 245 11.23 1.92 -17.50
N GLU A 246 9.90 1.95 -17.49
CA GLU A 246 9.13 3.09 -16.97
C GLU A 246 9.39 3.33 -15.48
N PHE A 247 9.48 2.24 -14.70
CA PHE A 247 9.78 2.29 -13.28
C PHE A 247 11.16 2.89 -13.02
N GLU A 248 12.19 2.43 -13.74
CA GLU A 248 13.56 2.95 -13.63
C GLU A 248 13.64 4.46 -13.94
N LEU A 249 13.02 4.87 -15.05
CA LEU A 249 13.01 6.28 -15.47
C LEU A 249 12.35 7.18 -14.44
N ALA A 250 11.29 6.70 -13.79
CA ALA A 250 10.61 7.45 -12.75
C ALA A 250 11.38 7.39 -11.42
N LEU A 251 11.93 6.24 -11.05
CA LEU A 251 12.67 6.04 -9.81
C LEU A 251 13.94 6.89 -9.76
N ALA A 252 14.60 7.10 -10.90
CA ALA A 252 15.77 7.98 -11.00
C ALA A 252 15.52 9.38 -10.39
N LYS A 253 14.27 9.88 -10.45
CA LYS A 253 13.85 11.16 -9.87
C LYS A 253 13.74 11.16 -8.34
N PHE A 254 13.67 9.98 -7.71
CA PHE A 254 13.48 9.77 -6.26
C PHE A 254 14.67 9.05 -5.60
N SER A 255 15.68 8.67 -6.37
CA SER A 255 16.69 7.65 -6.05
C SER A 255 17.79 8.05 -5.06
N GLY A 256 17.72 9.23 -4.42
CA GLY A 256 18.76 9.68 -3.49
C GLY A 256 18.94 8.72 -2.30
N GLY A 257 19.94 7.83 -2.37
CA GLY A 257 20.30 6.87 -1.31
C GLY A 257 19.45 5.60 -1.25
N LEU A 258 18.65 5.25 -2.27
CA LEU A 258 17.90 3.99 -2.32
C LEU A 258 18.72 2.90 -3.04
N GLY A 259 19.06 1.82 -2.35
CA GLY A 259 19.66 0.64 -2.98
C GLY A 259 18.59 -0.26 -3.61
N VAL A 260 18.62 -0.44 -4.93
CA VAL A 260 17.63 -1.26 -5.65
C VAL A 260 18.21 -2.62 -6.02
N ILE A 261 17.44 -3.67 -5.76
CA ILE A 261 17.73 -5.06 -6.10
C ILE A 261 16.62 -5.56 -7.02
N TYR A 262 16.97 -6.08 -8.19
CA TYR A 262 15.99 -6.57 -9.17
C TYR A 262 15.89 -8.08 -9.12
N ILE A 263 14.67 -8.61 -9.10
CA ILE A 263 14.42 -10.04 -9.12
C ILE A 263 13.66 -10.41 -10.38
N LEU A 264 14.30 -11.21 -11.24
CA LEU A 264 13.58 -11.90 -12.31
C LEU A 264 13.00 -13.20 -11.74
N ASN A 265 11.70 -13.18 -11.43
CA ASN A 265 10.97 -14.30 -10.87
C ASN A 265 10.29 -15.18 -11.93
N LYS A 266 9.92 -16.39 -11.49
CA LYS A 266 9.26 -17.42 -12.29
C LYS A 266 10.03 -17.73 -13.56
N GLU A 267 11.35 -17.77 -13.46
CA GLU A 267 12.17 -18.03 -14.61
C GLU A 267 11.91 -19.45 -15.11
N SER A 268 11.45 -19.53 -16.36
CA SER A 268 11.18 -20.79 -17.04
C SER A 268 12.46 -21.37 -17.64
N SER A 269 12.48 -22.67 -17.89
CA SER A 269 13.53 -23.34 -18.65
C SER A 269 13.42 -23.12 -20.18
N SER A 270 12.70 -22.09 -20.64
CA SER A 270 12.42 -21.91 -22.07
C SER A 270 13.68 -21.59 -22.88
N PRO A 271 13.71 -21.94 -24.18
CA PRO A 271 14.81 -21.59 -25.08
C PRO A 271 15.07 -20.08 -25.18
N ASN A 272 14.04 -19.26 -24.95
CA ASN A 272 14.13 -17.80 -25.01
C ASN A 272 14.71 -17.18 -23.73
N ARG A 273 14.99 -17.98 -22.69
CA ARG A 273 15.58 -17.53 -21.42
C ARG A 273 16.85 -16.69 -21.60
N PRO A 274 17.85 -17.07 -22.43
CA PRO A 274 19.08 -16.29 -22.57
C PRO A 274 18.83 -14.90 -23.16
N VAL A 275 17.91 -14.80 -24.13
CA VAL A 275 17.54 -13.53 -24.78
C VAL A 275 16.87 -12.62 -23.77
N PHE A 276 15.89 -13.13 -23.02
CA PHE A 276 15.21 -12.35 -22.00
C PHE A 276 16.16 -11.89 -20.89
N ARG A 277 17.03 -12.77 -20.39
CA ARG A 277 18.06 -12.41 -19.39
C ARG A 277 18.95 -11.27 -19.88
N LYS A 278 19.34 -11.30 -21.15
CA LYS A 278 20.15 -10.24 -21.76
C LYS A 278 19.39 -8.92 -21.78
N SER A 279 18.12 -8.92 -22.22
CA SER A 279 17.27 -7.73 -22.22
C SER A 279 17.05 -7.19 -20.81
N PHE A 280 16.72 -8.05 -19.85
CA PHE A 280 16.55 -7.68 -18.44
C PHE A 280 17.82 -7.03 -17.86
N ARG A 281 18.98 -7.67 -17.99
CA ARG A 281 20.27 -7.13 -17.53
C ARG A 281 20.62 -5.79 -18.17
N SER A 282 20.30 -5.64 -19.46
CA SER A 282 20.51 -4.39 -20.18
C SER A 282 19.62 -3.25 -19.66
N LYS A 283 18.39 -3.53 -19.22
CA LYS A 283 17.48 -2.51 -18.68
C LYS A 283 17.90 -2.04 -17.29
N ILE A 284 18.37 -2.96 -16.45
CA ILE A 284 18.81 -2.63 -15.08
C ILE A 284 20.26 -2.14 -15.00
N ASN A 285 20.95 -1.95 -16.13
CA ASN A 285 22.34 -1.47 -16.17
C ASN A 285 23.31 -2.19 -15.20
N ASN A 286 23.19 -3.52 -15.08
CA ASN A 286 23.96 -4.37 -14.15
C ASN A 286 23.83 -4.03 -12.65
N GLN A 287 22.75 -3.38 -12.24
CA GLN A 287 22.38 -3.27 -10.82
C GLN A 287 22.27 -4.65 -10.15
N PRO A 288 22.34 -4.72 -8.80
CA PRO A 288 22.19 -5.96 -8.06
C PRO A 288 20.94 -6.72 -8.48
N HIS A 289 21.08 -8.01 -8.82
CA HIS A 289 19.95 -8.80 -9.31
C HIS A 289 20.06 -10.29 -9.02
N PHE A 290 18.90 -10.93 -8.95
CA PHE A 290 18.74 -12.37 -8.70
C PHE A 290 17.77 -13.01 -9.69
N PHE A 291 18.01 -14.27 -10.01
CA PHE A 291 17.12 -15.09 -10.84
C PHE A 291 16.45 -16.13 -9.96
N MET A 292 15.12 -16.11 -9.93
CA MET A 292 14.34 -17.06 -9.13
C MET A 292 13.69 -18.09 -10.07
N PRO A 293 14.09 -19.37 -9.98
CA PRO A 293 13.55 -20.42 -10.85
C PRO A 293 12.09 -20.71 -10.50
N TYR A 294 11.29 -21.02 -11.52
CA TYR A 294 9.90 -21.42 -11.29
C TYR A 294 9.78 -22.86 -10.79
N GLU A 295 9.29 -23.04 -9.57
CA GLU A 295 9.08 -24.37 -8.95
C GLU A 295 7.64 -24.56 -8.46
N TYR A 296 6.70 -24.70 -9.41
CA TYR A 296 5.26 -24.81 -9.10
C TYR A 296 4.94 -25.89 -8.04
N ALA A 297 5.48 -27.10 -8.19
CA ALA A 297 5.16 -28.21 -7.29
C ALA A 297 5.58 -27.96 -5.83
N ASN A 298 6.70 -27.28 -5.61
CA ASN A 298 7.16 -26.96 -4.25
C ASN A 298 6.34 -25.81 -3.66
N LEU A 299 6.02 -24.80 -4.46
CA LEU A 299 5.16 -23.68 -4.05
C LEU A 299 3.74 -24.14 -3.73
N GLU A 300 3.18 -25.06 -4.53
CA GLU A 300 1.86 -25.64 -4.27
C GLU A 300 1.84 -26.47 -2.99
N ARG A 301 2.91 -27.24 -2.74
CA ARG A 301 3.06 -28.00 -1.49
C ARG A 301 3.21 -27.09 -0.27
N ALA A 302 3.91 -25.96 -0.41
CA ALA A 302 4.02 -24.93 0.63
C ALA A 302 2.65 -24.30 0.94
N ARG A 303 1.94 -23.86 -0.10
CA ARG A 303 0.59 -23.26 0.01
C ARG A 303 -0.42 -24.20 0.67
N SER A 304 -0.50 -25.46 0.21
CA SER A 304 -1.42 -26.46 0.76
C SER A 304 -1.16 -26.83 2.22
N ARG A 305 0.06 -26.55 2.72
CA ARG A 305 0.46 -26.80 4.11
C ARG A 305 0.48 -25.54 4.97
N TYR A 306 0.12 -24.38 4.40
CA TYR A 306 0.24 -23.09 5.08
C TYR A 306 1.66 -22.86 5.63
N ALA A 307 2.66 -23.21 4.82
CA ALA A 307 4.06 -23.24 5.24
C ALA A 307 4.93 -22.49 4.23
N THR A 308 6.10 -22.07 4.69
CA THR A 308 7.13 -21.47 3.84
C THR A 308 7.85 -22.54 3.01
N LEU A 309 8.48 -22.10 1.92
CA LEU A 309 9.31 -22.96 1.07
C LEU A 309 10.48 -23.57 1.84
N SER A 310 11.02 -22.82 2.80
CA SER A 310 12.13 -23.29 3.66
C SER A 310 11.74 -24.49 4.51
N GLU A 311 10.48 -24.60 4.92
CA GLU A 311 9.95 -25.70 5.74
C GLU A 311 9.61 -26.92 4.88
N VAL A 312 9.15 -26.70 3.65
CA VAL A 312 8.66 -27.76 2.77
C VAL A 312 9.76 -28.33 1.85
N SER A 313 10.68 -27.50 1.38
CA SER A 313 11.70 -27.90 0.40
C SER A 313 13.01 -27.11 0.54
N PRO A 314 13.70 -27.16 1.70
CA PRO A 314 14.85 -26.30 2.03
C PRO A 314 16.06 -26.39 1.10
N ARG A 315 16.11 -27.43 0.26
CA ARG A 315 17.21 -27.73 -0.67
C ARG A 315 16.86 -27.46 -2.13
N SER A 316 15.65 -26.95 -2.42
CA SER A 316 15.22 -26.66 -3.78
C SER A 316 16.01 -25.52 -4.41
N SER A 317 15.95 -25.38 -5.72
CA SER A 317 16.69 -24.34 -6.43
C SER A 317 16.16 -22.95 -6.05
N LEU A 318 14.83 -22.83 -5.89
CA LEU A 318 14.20 -21.59 -5.43
C LEU A 318 14.57 -21.28 -3.98
N SER A 319 14.59 -22.26 -3.06
CA SER A 319 15.04 -22.04 -1.69
C SER A 319 16.49 -21.56 -1.60
N ARG A 320 17.38 -22.08 -2.45
CA ARG A 320 18.77 -21.62 -2.52
C ARG A 320 18.85 -20.16 -3.00
N ALA A 321 18.13 -19.82 -4.07
CA ALA A 321 18.12 -18.47 -4.60
C ALA A 321 17.54 -17.45 -3.61
N VAL A 322 16.47 -17.80 -2.88
CA VAL A 322 15.90 -16.96 -1.80
C VAL A 322 16.90 -16.80 -0.65
N ARG A 323 17.63 -17.87 -0.28
CA ARG A 323 18.67 -17.78 0.76
C ARG A 323 19.83 -16.88 0.34
N GLU A 324 20.25 -16.94 -0.92
CA GLU A 324 21.28 -16.04 -1.47
C GLU A 324 20.84 -14.58 -1.39
N LEU A 325 19.57 -14.28 -1.71
CA LEU A 325 19.00 -12.94 -1.52
C LEU A 325 19.01 -12.51 -0.05
N ALA A 326 18.59 -13.39 0.88
CA ALA A 326 18.60 -13.08 2.31
C ALA A 326 20.02 -12.78 2.82
N LEU A 327 21.02 -13.59 2.43
CA LEU A 327 22.43 -13.36 2.76
C LEU A 327 23.00 -12.08 2.14
N TYR A 328 22.48 -11.67 0.98
CA TYR A 328 22.88 -10.41 0.36
C TYR A 328 22.29 -9.21 1.12
N LEU A 329 21.02 -9.27 1.51
CA LEU A 329 20.37 -8.24 2.32
C LEU A 329 21.05 -8.06 3.67
N ASP A 330 21.41 -9.15 4.35
CA ASP A 330 22.09 -9.15 5.66
C ASP A 330 23.46 -8.45 5.63
N LYS A 331 24.12 -8.42 4.47
CA LYS A 331 25.39 -7.68 4.30
C LYS A 331 25.19 -6.19 4.05
N MET A 332 23.98 -5.77 3.68
CA MET A 332 23.67 -4.37 3.35
C MET A 332 23.02 -3.62 4.50
N ILE A 333 22.29 -4.33 5.36
CA ILE A 333 21.57 -3.81 6.53
C ILE A 333 22.50 -3.78 7.74
#